data_AF-A0A9X6AGZ3-F1
#
_entry.id   AF-A0A9X6AGZ3-F1
#
_cell.length_a   1.000
_cell.length_b   1.000
_cell.length_c   1.000
_cell.angle_alpha   90.00
_cell.angle_beta   90.00
_cell.angle_gamma   90.00
#
_symmetry.space_group_name_H-M   'P 1'
#
loop_
_entity.id
_entity.type
_entity.pdbx_description
1 polymer ?
#
loop_
_entity_poly.entity_id
_entity_poly.type
_entity_poly.pdbx_seq_one_letter_code
_entity_poly.pdbx_strand_id
1 'polypeptide(L)'
;LVLYDPWLSRSYGFLLSVLATGALLTLAPRWSAALQRRRMPPRLAEALAAAGAAQALCAPVVAVLSARVSLVAVPCNLLAEFAVAPATVLGFATLVTAPVVLPVAKGLAWCASWPARWIADIARTGAALPGGGVDWPASWPGALLLALVTAVVVLAGRRLLKHPWLSGACVVVFLLVVVQPAPLTRVITGWPPPGWRFAMCDVGQGDATVLAVGDGTAVVVDAGPDPALVDHCLTTLGITRIPLVVLTHF
;
A
#
# COMPACT_ATOMS: atom_id res chain seq x y z
N LEU A 1 -12.04 -12.59 26.57
CA LEU A 1 -11.78 -13.51 25.44
C LEU A 1 -10.68 -14.51 25.77
N VAL A 2 -9.44 -14.08 26.06
CA VAL A 2 -8.31 -14.99 26.40
C VAL A 2 -8.55 -15.84 27.65
N LEU A 3 -9.33 -15.35 28.61
CA LEU A 3 -9.76 -16.12 29.79
C LEU A 3 -10.76 -17.26 29.47
N TYR A 4 -11.39 -17.22 28.28
CA TYR A 4 -12.44 -18.17 27.87
C TYR A 4 -11.94 -19.12 26.77
N ASP A 5 -11.05 -18.65 25.90
CA ASP A 5 -10.35 -19.47 24.92
C ASP A 5 -8.89 -18.99 24.79
N PRO A 6 -7.94 -19.68 25.45
CA PRO A 6 -6.53 -19.30 25.47
C PRO A 6 -5.83 -19.54 24.13
N TRP A 7 -6.40 -20.33 23.20
CA TRP A 7 -5.80 -20.53 21.88
C TRP A 7 -5.90 -19.28 20.99
N LEU A 8 -6.86 -18.38 21.26
CA LEU A 8 -6.98 -17.09 20.58
C LEU A 8 -5.75 -16.19 20.76
N SER A 9 -4.95 -16.39 21.82
CA SER A 9 -3.71 -15.63 22.02
C SER A 9 -2.64 -15.91 20.96
N ARG A 10 -2.75 -17.03 20.23
CA ARG A 10 -1.88 -17.39 19.10
C ARG A 10 -2.44 -16.92 17.75
N SER A 11 -3.66 -16.39 17.71
CA SER A 11 -4.23 -15.87 16.47
C SER A 11 -3.67 -14.47 16.18
N TYR A 12 -3.13 -14.31 14.97
CA TYR A 12 -2.59 -13.03 14.52
C TYR A 12 -3.63 -11.92 14.49
N GLY A 13 -4.90 -12.25 14.20
CA GLY A 13 -6.01 -11.30 14.21
C GLY A 13 -6.28 -10.72 15.61
N PHE A 14 -6.21 -11.55 16.66
CA PHE A 14 -6.35 -11.08 18.04
C PHE A 14 -5.16 -10.19 18.44
N LEU A 15 -3.94 -10.59 18.08
CA LEU A 15 -2.74 -9.79 18.36
C LEU A 15 -2.81 -8.41 17.70
N LEU A 16 -3.18 -8.35 16.42
CA LEU A 16 -3.33 -7.10 15.67
C LEU A 16 -4.42 -6.20 16.27
N SER A 17 -5.56 -6.78 16.69
CA SER A 17 -6.66 -6.02 17.30
C SER A 17 -6.25 -5.42 18.66
N VAL A 18 -5.57 -6.19 19.52
CA VAL A 18 -5.08 -5.69 20.82
C VAL A 18 -4.02 -4.60 20.61
N LEU A 19 -3.08 -4.80 19.68
CA LEU A 19 -2.05 -3.81 19.37
C LEU A 19 -2.64 -2.52 18.79
N ALA A 20 -3.59 -2.62 17.86
CA ALA A 20 -4.27 -1.46 17.28
C ALA A 20 -5.03 -0.67 18.35
N THR A 21 -5.80 -1.36 19.19
CA THR A 21 -6.57 -0.73 20.27
C THR A 21 -5.63 -0.10 21.31
N GLY A 22 -4.56 -0.80 21.68
CA GLY A 22 -3.52 -0.29 22.57
C GLY A 22 -2.82 0.94 22.01
N ALA A 23 -2.51 0.95 20.72
CA ALA A 23 -1.89 2.09 20.04
C ALA A 23 -2.80 3.33 20.05
N LEU A 24 -4.09 3.15 19.76
CA LEU A 24 -5.09 4.21 19.78
C LEU A 24 -5.25 4.83 21.17
N LEU A 25 -5.24 4.02 22.23
CA LEU A 25 -5.41 4.52 23.60
C LEU A 25 -4.15 5.19 24.15
N THR A 26 -2.95 4.74 23.76
CA THR A 26 -1.69 5.17 24.40
C THR A 26 -0.87 6.17 23.57
N LEU A 27 -0.80 5.98 22.24
CA LEU A 27 0.04 6.81 21.35
C LEU A 27 -0.77 7.86 20.60
N ALA A 28 -1.95 7.53 20.06
CA ALA A 28 -2.74 8.45 19.24
C ALA A 28 -3.08 9.79 19.93
N PRO A 29 -3.54 9.86 21.20
CA PRO A 29 -3.85 11.15 21.84
C PRO A 29 -2.60 12.03 22.00
N ARG A 30 -1.43 11.43 22.29
CA ARG A 30 -0.16 12.16 22.41
C ARG A 30 0.30 12.74 21.08
N TRP A 31 0.07 12.01 19.99
CA TRP A 31 0.46 12.42 18.64
C TRP A 31 -0.51 13.47 18.08
N SER A 32 -1.81 13.29 18.29
CA SER A 32 -2.83 14.28 17.92
C SER A 32 -2.56 15.63 18.61
N ALA A 33 -2.31 15.63 19.92
CA ALA A 33 -1.96 16.85 20.67
C ALA A 33 -0.64 17.50 20.19
N ALA A 34 0.30 16.73 19.64
CA ALA A 34 1.54 17.27 19.07
C ALA A 34 1.30 17.90 17.69
N LEU A 35 0.41 17.33 16.87
CA LEU A 35 0.02 17.84 15.55
C LEU A 35 -0.87 19.09 15.65
N GLN A 36 -1.82 19.11 16.60
CA GLN A 36 -2.65 20.28 16.87
C GLN A 36 -1.82 21.48 17.34
N ARG A 37 -0.77 21.26 18.16
CA ARG A 37 0.22 22.29 18.53
C ARG A 37 0.95 22.91 17.32
N ARG A 38 0.94 22.23 16.17
CA ARG A 38 1.53 22.70 14.90
C ARG A 38 0.50 23.32 13.95
N ARG A 39 -0.67 23.71 14.46
CA ARG A 39 -1.79 24.34 13.72
C ARG A 39 -2.47 23.42 12.69
N MET A 40 -2.33 22.10 12.79
CA MET A 40 -3.14 21.20 11.98
C MET A 40 -4.59 21.17 12.49
N PRO A 41 -5.59 21.11 11.59
CA PRO A 41 -6.98 21.02 11.98
C PRO A 41 -7.24 19.72 12.76
N PRO A 42 -8.12 19.76 13.79
CA PRO A 42 -8.22 18.71 14.80
C PRO A 42 -8.58 17.34 14.22
N ARG A 43 -9.49 17.28 13.24
CA ARG A 43 -9.90 16.01 12.61
C ARG A 43 -8.77 15.33 11.82
N LEU A 44 -7.95 16.10 11.11
CA LEU A 44 -6.79 15.57 10.39
C LEU A 44 -5.70 15.13 11.36
N ALA A 45 -5.47 15.89 12.44
CA ALA A 45 -4.51 15.53 13.47
C ALA A 45 -4.87 14.21 14.17
N GLU A 46 -6.15 13.99 14.45
CA GLU A 46 -6.65 12.76 15.04
C GLU A 46 -6.53 11.57 14.07
N ALA A 47 -6.99 11.71 12.83
CA ALA A 47 -6.89 10.64 11.83
C ALA A 47 -5.43 10.24 11.55
N LEU A 48 -4.54 11.22 11.32
CA LEU A 48 -3.11 10.96 11.09
C LEU A 48 -2.43 10.34 12.31
N ALA A 49 -2.79 10.78 13.52
CA ALA A 49 -2.24 10.23 14.75
C ALA A 49 -2.72 8.80 15.01
N ALA A 50 -4.01 8.52 14.76
CA ALA A 50 -4.61 7.21 14.89
C ALA A 50 -4.00 6.23 13.89
N ALA A 51 -4.01 6.59 12.61
CA ALA A 51 -3.42 5.79 11.53
C ALA A 51 -1.92 5.54 11.79
N GLY A 52 -1.16 6.59 12.13
CA GLY A 52 0.27 6.47 12.40
C GLY A 52 0.58 5.59 13.62
N ALA A 53 -0.18 5.74 14.70
CA ALA A 53 0.01 4.93 15.91
C ALA A 53 -0.31 3.45 15.66
N ALA A 54 -1.43 3.16 14.99
CA ALA A 54 -1.81 1.81 14.62
C ALA A 54 -0.76 1.19 13.69
N GLN A 55 -0.31 1.92 12.68
CA GLN A 55 0.72 1.44 11.75
C GLN A 55 2.03 1.13 12.48
N ALA A 56 2.47 1.98 13.42
CA ALA A 56 3.72 1.78 14.14
C ALA A 56 3.73 0.49 14.99
N LEU A 57 2.60 0.11 15.58
CA LEU A 57 2.49 -1.10 16.39
C LEU A 57 2.13 -2.35 15.56
N CYS A 58 1.33 -2.20 14.50
CA CYS A 58 0.86 -3.33 13.71
C CYS A 58 1.83 -3.72 12.56
N ALA A 59 2.60 -2.77 12.01
CA ALA A 59 3.49 -3.03 10.87
C ALA A 59 4.52 -4.15 11.10
N PRO A 60 5.18 -4.27 12.27
CA PRO A 60 6.14 -5.36 12.52
C PRO A 60 5.47 -6.74 12.47
N VAL A 61 4.24 -6.84 13.00
CA VAL A 61 3.48 -8.10 13.00
C VAL A 61 3.03 -8.47 11.58
N VAL A 62 2.53 -7.48 10.82
CA VAL A 62 2.12 -7.68 9.42
C VAL A 62 3.31 -8.05 8.55
N ALA A 63 4.49 -7.47 8.76
CA ALA A 63 5.69 -7.80 8.01
C ALA A 63 6.13 -9.26 8.20
N VAL A 64 6.00 -9.82 9.41
CA VAL A 64 6.27 -11.25 9.67
C VAL A 64 5.27 -12.15 8.96
N LEU A 65 4.01 -11.73 8.87
CA LEU A 65 2.93 -12.48 8.22
C LEU A 65 3.01 -12.48 6.71
N SER A 66 3.26 -11.32 6.11
CA SER A 66 3.13 -11.11 4.67
C SER A 66 4.48 -11.09 3.94
N ALA A 67 5.61 -11.16 4.65
CA ALA A 67 6.97 -11.03 4.09
C ALA A 67 7.17 -9.77 3.21
N ARG A 68 6.27 -8.78 3.36
CA ARG A 68 6.20 -7.57 2.56
C ARG A 68 5.81 -6.42 3.47
N VAL A 69 6.48 -5.29 3.29
CA VAL A 69 6.17 -4.03 3.98
C VAL A 69 5.52 -3.10 2.98
N SER A 70 4.23 -2.84 3.12
CA SER A 70 3.55 -1.89 2.24
C SER A 70 3.89 -0.46 2.62
N LEU A 71 4.58 0.24 1.72
CA LEU A 71 4.93 1.65 1.88
C LEU A 71 3.72 2.57 1.62
N VAL A 72 2.75 2.11 0.85
CA VAL A 72 1.55 2.86 0.46
C VAL A 72 0.39 2.65 1.44
N ALA A 73 0.56 1.77 2.44
CA ALA A 73 -0.49 1.47 3.41
C ALA A 73 -0.97 2.71 4.20
N VAL A 74 -0.08 3.64 4.59
CA VAL A 74 -0.50 4.85 5.32
C VAL A 74 -1.43 5.74 4.47
N PRO A 75 -1.04 6.20 3.26
CA PRO A 75 -1.91 7.03 2.43
C PRO A 75 -3.18 6.28 1.97
N CYS A 76 -3.09 4.99 1.61
CA CYS A 76 -4.26 4.19 1.26
C CYS A 76 -5.25 4.07 2.43
N ASN A 77 -4.76 3.80 3.64
CA ASN A 77 -5.62 3.71 4.83
C ASN A 77 -6.27 5.04 5.17
N LEU A 78 -5.54 6.15 5.08
CA LEU A 78 -6.10 7.48 5.35
C LEU A 78 -7.19 7.86 4.34
N LEU A 79 -6.98 7.56 3.05
CA LEU A 79 -7.98 7.77 2.00
C LEU A 79 -9.19 6.86 2.19
N ALA A 80 -8.96 5.59 2.54
CA ALA A 80 -10.02 4.63 2.80
C ALA A 80 -10.85 5.00 4.04
N GLU A 81 -10.24 5.57 5.09
CA GLU A 81 -10.90 5.92 6.35
C GLU A 81 -12.10 6.86 6.15
N PHE A 82 -12.05 7.76 5.17
CA PHE A 82 -13.17 8.62 4.80
C PHE A 82 -14.40 7.84 4.32
N ALA A 83 -14.17 6.71 3.64
CA ALA A 83 -15.22 5.85 3.09
C ALA A 83 -15.67 4.75 4.08
N VAL A 84 -14.83 4.39 5.04
CA VAL A 84 -15.11 3.32 6.03
C VAL A 84 -16.34 3.64 6.85
N ALA A 85 -16.42 4.83 7.47
CA ALA A 85 -17.56 5.17 8.32
C ALA A 85 -18.91 5.13 7.57
N PRO A 86 -19.08 5.74 6.37
CA PRO A 86 -20.27 5.58 5.55
C PRO A 86 -20.57 4.11 5.20
N ALA A 87 -19.56 3.33 4.79
CA ALA A 87 -19.73 1.93 4.42
C ALA A 87 -20.22 1.09 5.61
N THR A 88 -19.66 1.31 6.81
CA THR A 88 -20.03 0.59 8.02
C THR A 88 -21.47 0.90 8.45
N VAL A 89 -21.86 2.18 8.45
CA VAL A 89 -23.23 2.59 8.82
C VAL A 89 -24.26 2.01 7.86
N LEU A 90 -24.04 2.13 6.54
CA LEU A 90 -24.94 1.59 5.53
C LEU A 90 -24.97 0.05 5.55
N GLY A 91 -23.82 -0.60 5.82
CA GLY A 91 -23.72 -2.05 5.97
C GLY A 91 -24.53 -2.57 7.16
N PHE A 92 -24.42 -1.95 8.33
CA PHE A 92 -25.23 -2.31 9.50
C PHE A 92 -26.71 -2.04 9.27
N ALA A 93 -27.08 -0.91 8.65
CA ALA A 93 -28.47 -0.62 8.31
C ALA A 93 -29.05 -1.67 7.34
N THR A 94 -28.25 -2.10 6.35
CA THR A 94 -28.61 -3.21 5.44
C THR A 94 -28.84 -4.50 6.21
N LEU A 95 -27.94 -4.86 7.13
CA LEU A 95 -28.03 -6.08 7.94
C LEU A 95 -29.32 -6.12 8.78
N VAL A 96 -29.68 -5.01 9.42
CA VAL A 96 -30.87 -4.91 10.28
C VAL A 96 -32.17 -4.92 9.47
N THR A 97 -32.15 -4.33 8.26
CA THR A 97 -33.36 -4.23 7.41
C THR A 97 -33.58 -5.47 6.54
N ALA A 98 -32.53 -6.25 6.25
CA ALA A 98 -32.59 -7.46 5.43
C ALA A 98 -33.69 -8.47 5.84
N PRO A 99 -33.89 -8.82 7.13
CA PRO A 99 -34.92 -9.77 7.53
C PRO A 99 -36.35 -9.20 7.48
N VAL A 100 -36.53 -7.87 7.50
CA VAL A 100 -37.86 -7.24 7.63
C VAL A 100 -38.36 -6.69 6.29
N VAL A 101 -37.51 -5.97 5.56
CA VAL A 101 -37.88 -5.25 4.34
C VAL A 101 -36.75 -5.36 3.31
N LEU A 102 -36.77 -6.45 2.56
CA LEU A 102 -35.74 -6.77 1.55
C LEU A 102 -35.53 -5.67 0.49
N PRO A 103 -36.56 -4.96 -0.03
CA PRO A 103 -36.34 -3.87 -0.98
C PRO A 103 -35.54 -2.70 -0.40
N VAL A 104 -35.79 -2.35 0.88
CA VAL A 104 -35.06 -1.29 1.59
C VAL A 104 -33.61 -1.73 1.82
N ALA A 105 -33.39 -2.98 2.22
CA ALA A 105 -32.05 -3.53 2.38
C ALA A 105 -31.26 -3.50 1.07
N LYS A 106 -31.88 -3.82 -0.08
CA LYS A 106 -31.23 -3.71 -1.39
C LYS A 106 -30.85 -2.27 -1.73
N GLY A 107 -31.71 -1.30 -1.43
CA GLY A 107 -31.40 0.13 -1.63
C GLY A 107 -30.21 0.58 -0.77
N LEU A 108 -30.20 0.19 0.51
CA LEU A 108 -29.09 0.50 1.43
C LEU A 108 -27.79 -0.19 1.01
N ALA A 109 -27.86 -1.44 0.56
CA ALA A 109 -26.70 -2.18 0.04
C ALA A 109 -26.13 -1.54 -1.22
N TRP A 110 -27.00 -1.08 -2.13
CA TRP A 110 -26.58 -0.33 -3.31
C TRP A 110 -25.84 0.95 -2.92
N CYS A 111 -26.38 1.72 -1.96
CA CYS A 111 -25.69 2.89 -1.43
C CYS A 111 -24.36 2.54 -0.76
N ALA A 112 -24.29 1.43 -0.01
CA ALA A 112 -23.06 0.94 0.63
C ALA A 112 -22.00 0.50 -0.39
N SER A 113 -22.42 0.10 -1.59
CA SER A 113 -21.50 -0.35 -2.64
C SER A 113 -20.58 0.76 -3.16
N TRP A 114 -21.02 2.02 -3.13
CA TRP A 114 -20.22 3.17 -3.58
C TRP A 114 -18.96 3.39 -2.72
N PRO A 115 -19.07 3.58 -1.39
CA PRO A 115 -17.88 3.72 -0.54
C PRO A 115 -17.05 2.42 -0.51
N ALA A 116 -17.68 1.24 -0.55
CA ALA A 116 -16.94 -0.02 -0.63
C ALA A 116 -16.13 -0.14 -1.94
N ARG A 117 -16.69 0.31 -3.07
CA ARG A 117 -15.99 0.33 -4.36
C ARG A 117 -14.82 1.30 -4.32
N TRP A 118 -14.99 2.47 -3.71
CA TRP A 118 -13.90 3.43 -3.55
C TRP A 118 -12.74 2.86 -2.71
N ILE A 119 -13.03 2.19 -1.60
CA ILE A 119 -12.00 1.49 -0.79
C ILE A 119 -11.29 0.44 -1.65
N ALA A 120 -12.04 -0.35 -2.42
CA ALA A 120 -11.48 -1.38 -3.29
C ALA A 120 -10.62 -0.80 -4.42
N ASP A 121 -11.00 0.35 -4.99
CA ASP A 121 -10.21 1.05 -6.01
C ASP A 121 -8.91 1.61 -5.41
N ILE A 122 -8.95 2.20 -4.21
CA ILE A 122 -7.74 2.64 -3.48
C ILE A 122 -6.82 1.46 -3.19
N ALA A 123 -7.38 0.31 -2.77
CA ALA A 123 -6.58 -0.87 -2.47
C ALA A 123 -5.92 -1.46 -3.73
N ARG A 124 -6.66 -1.56 -4.84
CA ARG A 124 -6.14 -2.06 -6.12
C ARG A 124 -5.08 -1.15 -6.71
N THR A 125 -5.33 0.16 -6.71
CA THR A 125 -4.36 1.16 -7.20
C THR A 125 -3.11 1.21 -6.31
N GLY A 126 -3.27 1.10 -5.00
CA GLY A 126 -2.16 1.00 -4.05
C GLY A 126 -1.30 -0.26 -4.24
N ALA A 127 -1.95 -1.40 -4.54
CA ALA A 127 -1.27 -2.67 -4.79
C ALA A 127 -0.58 -2.73 -6.16
N ALA A 128 -1.09 -1.99 -7.16
CA ALA A 128 -0.50 -1.92 -8.50
C ALA A 128 0.74 -1.01 -8.60
N LEU A 129 1.08 -0.27 -7.53
CA LEU A 129 2.29 0.56 -7.53
C LEU A 129 3.55 -0.33 -7.46
N PRO A 130 4.56 -0.11 -8.32
CA PRO A 130 5.80 -0.90 -8.33
C PRO A 130 6.59 -0.84 -7.02
N GLY A 131 6.54 0.30 -6.32
CA GLY A 131 7.07 0.48 -4.96
C GLY A 131 6.04 0.21 -3.85
N GLY A 132 4.91 -0.43 -4.17
CA GLY A 132 3.77 -0.65 -3.28
C GLY A 132 4.12 -1.44 -2.01
N GLY A 133 5.09 -2.34 -2.13
CA GLY A 133 5.67 -3.07 -1.01
C GLY A 133 7.13 -3.46 -1.26
N VAL A 134 7.92 -3.47 -0.19
CA VAL A 134 9.30 -3.98 -0.22
C VAL A 134 9.30 -5.39 0.36
N ASP A 135 9.90 -6.33 -0.37
CA ASP A 135 10.13 -7.68 0.14
C ASP A 135 11.04 -7.60 1.36
N TRP A 136 10.52 -8.07 2.48
CA TRP A 136 11.19 -7.95 3.77
C TRP A 136 11.39 -9.34 4.35
N PRO A 137 12.57 -9.65 4.92
CA PRO A 137 12.83 -10.96 5.47
C PRO A 137 11.77 -11.32 6.52
N ALA A 138 11.05 -12.42 6.26
CA ALA A 138 10.03 -12.99 7.14
C ALA A 138 10.68 -13.68 8.36
N SER A 139 11.46 -12.91 9.13
CA SER A 139 12.21 -13.39 10.28
C SER A 139 12.02 -12.43 11.45
N TRP A 140 12.03 -12.95 12.68
CA TRP A 140 11.95 -12.14 13.90
C TRP A 140 13.03 -11.02 13.96
N PRO A 141 14.28 -11.26 13.52
CA PRO A 141 15.26 -10.18 13.37
C PRO A 141 14.84 -9.13 12.35
N GLY A 142 14.23 -9.53 11.22
CA GLY A 142 13.64 -8.62 10.24
C GLY A 142 12.54 -7.74 10.87
N ALA A 143 11.66 -8.32 11.68
CA ALA A 143 10.61 -7.57 12.38
C ALA A 143 11.19 -6.54 13.38
N LEU A 144 12.23 -6.93 14.12
CA LEU A 144 12.97 -6.06 15.03
C LEU A 144 13.67 -4.91 14.29
N LEU A 145 14.29 -5.20 13.14
CA LEU A 145 14.93 -4.21 12.29
C LEU A 145 13.89 -3.22 11.76
N LEU A 146 12.72 -3.70 11.33
CA LEU A 146 11.62 -2.85 10.87
C LEU A 146 11.05 -1.98 12.01
N ALA A 147 10.88 -2.55 13.20
CA ALA A 147 10.44 -1.81 14.38
C ALA A 147 11.45 -0.72 14.77
N LEU A 148 12.75 -1.03 14.70
CA LEU A 148 13.82 -0.07 14.93
C LEU A 148 13.82 1.05 13.88
N VAL A 149 13.72 0.71 12.60
CA VAL A 149 13.63 1.69 11.50
C VAL A 149 12.39 2.58 11.68
N THR A 150 11.24 1.99 11.99
CA THR A 150 9.99 2.73 12.24
C THR A 150 10.14 3.66 13.45
N ALA A 151 10.73 3.20 14.55
CA ALA A 151 10.99 4.01 15.74
C ALA A 151 11.97 5.16 15.43
N VAL A 152 13.04 4.89 14.68
CA VAL A 152 14.01 5.91 14.24
C VAL A 152 13.33 6.92 13.34
N VAL A 153 12.49 6.51 12.38
CA VAL A 153 11.73 7.42 11.50
C VAL A 153 10.75 8.27 12.29
N VAL A 154 10.04 7.71 13.28
CA VAL A 154 9.13 8.49 14.14
C VAL A 154 9.90 9.50 15.01
N LEU A 155 11.02 9.08 15.60
CA LEU A 155 11.87 9.95 16.43
C LEU A 155 12.60 11.02 15.61
N ALA A 156 13.12 10.66 14.43
CA ALA A 156 13.73 11.58 13.48
C ALA A 156 12.70 12.52 12.88
N GLY A 157 11.50 12.04 12.54
CA GLY A 157 10.37 12.83 12.05
C GLY A 157 9.96 13.92 13.05
N ARG A 158 9.99 13.64 14.36
CA ARG A 158 9.79 14.66 15.39
C ARG A 158 10.83 15.79 15.34
N ARG A 159 12.08 15.50 14.97
CA ARG A 159 13.14 16.49 14.77
C ARG A 159 13.04 17.17 13.40
N LEU A 160 12.75 16.42 12.34
CA LEU A 160 12.63 16.93 10.96
C LEU A 160 11.44 17.86 10.78
N LEU A 161 10.33 17.61 11.45
CA LEU A 161 9.19 18.53 11.45
C LEU A 161 9.56 19.93 11.98
N LYS A 162 10.69 20.11 12.68
CA LYS A 162 11.18 21.45 13.06
C LYS A 162 11.83 22.22 11.90
N HIS A 163 12.23 21.53 10.82
CA HIS A 163 12.84 22.13 9.63
C HIS A 163 11.98 21.82 8.39
N PRO A 164 11.19 22.78 7.90
CA PRO A 164 10.22 22.55 6.81
C PRO A 164 10.87 22.05 5.52
N TRP A 165 12.11 22.44 5.25
CA TRP A 165 12.87 21.99 4.08
C TRP A 165 13.26 20.51 4.14
N LEU A 166 13.63 20.01 5.33
CA LEU A 166 13.93 18.58 5.54
C LEU A 166 12.66 17.73 5.49
N SER A 167 11.53 18.24 5.99
CA SER A 167 10.22 17.59 5.82
C SER A 167 9.82 17.49 4.35
N GLY A 168 10.03 18.56 3.57
CA GLY A 168 9.82 18.54 2.11
C GLY A 168 10.71 17.51 1.42
N ALA A 169 12.00 17.48 1.74
CA ALA A 169 12.94 16.50 1.20
C ALA A 169 12.54 15.05 1.53
N CYS A 170 12.09 14.77 2.76
CA CYS A 170 11.61 13.43 3.12
C CYS A 170 10.33 13.03 2.41
N VAL A 171 9.38 13.95 2.20
CA VAL A 171 8.17 13.69 1.40
C VAL A 171 8.54 13.39 -0.04
N VAL A 172 9.48 14.15 -0.62
CA VAL A 172 9.98 13.91 -1.98
C VAL A 172 10.70 12.56 -2.08
N VAL A 173 11.54 12.21 -1.11
CA VAL A 173 12.21 10.90 -1.07
C VAL A 173 11.19 9.76 -0.92
N PHE A 174 10.19 9.92 -0.04
CA PHE A 174 9.10 8.94 0.09
C PHE A 174 8.33 8.78 -1.22
N LEU A 175 7.98 9.87 -1.89
CA LEU A 175 7.33 9.84 -3.20
C LEU A 175 8.22 9.18 -4.26
N LEU A 176 9.53 9.48 -4.29
CA LEU A 176 10.48 8.86 -5.22
C LEU A 176 10.61 7.35 -4.99
N VAL A 177 10.61 6.90 -3.73
CA VAL A 177 10.68 5.47 -3.37
C VAL A 177 9.35 4.76 -3.67
N VAL A 178 8.20 5.42 -3.47
CA VAL A 178 6.88 4.83 -3.73
C VAL A 178 6.59 4.75 -5.24
N VAL A 179 6.93 5.81 -5.99
CA VAL A 179 6.65 5.89 -7.42
C VAL A 179 7.67 5.08 -8.24
N GLN A 180 8.86 4.80 -7.69
CA GLN A 180 9.99 4.13 -8.38
C GLN A 180 10.04 4.45 -9.89
N PRO A 181 10.16 5.73 -10.27
CA PRO A 181 10.22 6.07 -11.68
C PRO A 181 11.36 5.28 -12.34
N ALA A 182 11.14 4.71 -13.52
CA ALA A 182 12.08 3.87 -14.26
C ALA A 182 13.58 4.26 -14.19
N PRO A 183 13.97 5.56 -14.24
CA PRO A 183 15.38 5.94 -14.04
C PRO A 183 15.94 5.62 -12.64
N LEU A 184 15.12 5.69 -11.59
CA LEU A 184 15.50 5.43 -10.20
C LEU A 184 15.66 3.93 -9.93
N THR A 185 14.76 3.10 -10.45
CA THR A 185 14.86 1.64 -10.40
C THR A 185 16.12 1.16 -11.09
N ARG A 186 16.43 1.70 -12.28
CA ARG A 186 17.66 1.39 -13.02
C ARG A 186 18.94 1.71 -12.23
N VAL A 187 18.94 2.77 -11.43
CA VAL A 187 20.10 3.17 -10.60
C VAL A 187 20.21 2.34 -9.32
N ILE A 188 19.09 1.95 -8.70
CA ILE A 188 19.08 1.25 -7.41
C ILE A 188 19.26 -0.26 -7.57
N THR A 189 18.59 -0.89 -8.54
CA THR A 189 18.59 -2.35 -8.72
C THR A 189 19.54 -2.80 -9.82
N GLY A 190 20.07 -1.87 -10.64
CA GLY A 190 20.86 -2.22 -11.82
C GLY A 190 20.04 -2.93 -12.91
N TRP A 191 18.71 -2.94 -12.79
CA TRP A 191 17.80 -3.60 -13.72
C TRP A 191 17.14 -2.59 -14.68
N PRO A 192 17.10 -2.87 -15.99
CA PRO A 192 17.75 -3.99 -16.66
C PRO A 192 19.27 -3.76 -16.81
N PRO A 193 20.09 -4.82 -16.75
CA PRO A 193 21.54 -4.71 -16.90
C PRO A 193 21.91 -4.05 -18.24
N PRO A 194 23.00 -3.26 -18.29
CA PRO A 194 23.46 -2.67 -19.53
C PRO A 194 23.74 -3.78 -20.56
N GLY A 195 23.10 -3.68 -21.74
CA GLY A 195 23.23 -4.68 -22.80
C GLY A 195 22.33 -5.90 -22.66
N TRP A 196 21.26 -5.86 -21.85
CA TRP A 196 20.22 -6.89 -21.90
C TRP A 196 19.70 -7.07 -23.34
N ARG A 197 19.49 -8.32 -23.76
CA ARG A 197 19.02 -8.66 -25.11
C ARG A 197 17.61 -9.24 -25.12
N PHE A 198 17.20 -9.78 -23.98
CA PHE A 198 15.98 -10.55 -23.83
C PHE A 198 15.40 -10.31 -22.42
N ALA A 199 14.10 -10.08 -22.34
CA ALA A 199 13.34 -10.00 -21.10
C ALA A 199 11.99 -10.67 -21.30
N MET A 200 11.54 -11.42 -20.30
CA MET A 200 10.22 -12.04 -20.28
C MET A 200 9.38 -11.29 -19.26
N CYS A 201 8.29 -10.67 -19.72
CA CYS A 201 7.41 -9.84 -18.93
C CYS A 201 6.37 -10.69 -18.19
N ASP A 202 6.15 -10.39 -16.92
CA ASP A 202 5.06 -10.98 -16.15
C ASP A 202 3.74 -10.30 -16.50
N VAL A 203 2.96 -10.94 -17.36
CA VAL A 203 1.61 -10.51 -17.79
C VAL A 203 0.50 -11.37 -17.17
N GLY A 204 0.83 -12.12 -16.10
CA GLY A 204 -0.10 -12.98 -15.38
C GLY A 204 -0.44 -14.29 -16.10
N GLN A 205 -1.18 -14.21 -17.22
CA GLN A 205 -1.57 -15.37 -18.04
C GLN A 205 -1.22 -15.12 -19.51
N GLY A 206 -0.44 -16.01 -20.11
CA GLY A 206 0.05 -15.87 -21.49
C GLY A 206 1.50 -15.40 -21.54
N ASP A 207 1.98 -15.14 -22.75
CA ASP A 207 3.38 -14.80 -23.00
C ASP A 207 3.51 -13.32 -23.39
N ALA A 208 4.59 -12.70 -22.90
CA ALA A 208 5.04 -11.40 -23.35
C ALA A 208 6.56 -11.36 -23.27
N THR A 209 7.20 -11.37 -24.44
CA THR A 209 8.66 -11.44 -24.57
C THR A 209 9.18 -10.20 -25.27
N VAL A 210 10.24 -9.61 -24.73
CA VAL A 210 10.80 -8.35 -25.23
C VAL A 210 12.26 -8.56 -25.60
N LEU A 211 12.62 -8.17 -26.83
CA LEU A 211 13.98 -8.23 -27.38
C LEU A 211 14.52 -6.82 -27.61
N ALA A 212 15.65 -6.48 -26.99
CA ALA A 212 16.27 -5.16 -27.16
C ALA A 212 16.92 -5.03 -28.54
N VAL A 213 16.61 -3.94 -29.25
CA VAL A 213 17.16 -3.64 -30.59
C VAL A 213 18.08 -2.41 -30.58
N GLY A 214 18.06 -1.63 -29.50
CA GLY A 214 18.87 -0.41 -29.34
C GLY A 214 18.30 0.49 -28.24
N ASP A 215 18.92 1.66 -28.03
CA ASP A 215 18.58 2.60 -26.96
C ASP A 215 17.08 2.89 -26.85
N GLY A 216 16.42 2.29 -25.85
CA GLY A 216 14.99 2.46 -25.59
C GLY A 216 14.06 1.88 -26.68
N THR A 217 14.56 0.96 -27.51
CA THR A 217 13.80 0.36 -28.61
C THR A 217 13.79 -1.16 -28.50
N ALA A 218 12.61 -1.78 -28.61
CA ALA A 218 12.48 -3.24 -28.49
C ALA A 218 11.41 -3.86 -29.39
N VAL A 219 11.68 -5.07 -29.88
CA VAL A 219 10.66 -5.94 -30.50
C VAL A 219 9.90 -6.65 -29.40
N VAL A 220 8.57 -6.69 -29.52
CA VAL A 220 7.69 -7.38 -28.58
C VAL A 220 7.06 -8.60 -29.27
N VAL A 221 7.12 -9.75 -28.62
CA VAL A 221 6.48 -11.00 -29.06
C VAL A 221 5.41 -11.36 -28.04
N ASP A 222 4.15 -11.31 -28.48
CA ASP A 222 2.95 -11.37 -27.65
C ASP A 222 2.88 -10.29 -26.56
N ALA A 223 1.68 -10.01 -26.05
CA ALA A 223 1.45 -8.92 -25.10
C ALA A 223 0.63 -9.34 -23.87
N GLY A 224 0.27 -10.63 -23.77
CA GLY A 224 -0.74 -11.09 -22.83
C GLY A 224 -2.12 -10.42 -23.01
N PRO A 225 -3.12 -10.78 -22.19
CA PRO A 225 -4.47 -10.22 -22.24
C PRO A 225 -4.62 -8.90 -21.45
N ASP A 226 -3.70 -8.59 -20.53
CA ASP A 226 -3.77 -7.40 -19.68
C ASP A 226 -2.82 -6.30 -20.19
N PRO A 227 -3.36 -5.19 -20.76
CA PRO A 227 -2.53 -4.11 -21.30
C PRO A 227 -1.73 -3.38 -20.22
N ALA A 228 -2.19 -3.35 -18.96
CA ALA A 228 -1.50 -2.63 -17.90
C ALA A 228 -0.20 -3.33 -17.48
N LEU A 229 -0.19 -4.66 -17.49
CA LEU A 229 0.98 -5.45 -17.08
C LEU A 229 2.11 -5.38 -18.11
N VAL A 230 1.78 -5.46 -19.40
CA VAL A 230 2.78 -5.34 -20.47
C VAL A 230 3.36 -3.93 -20.57
N ASP A 231 2.52 -2.89 -20.45
CA ASP A 231 2.98 -1.50 -20.45
C ASP A 231 3.90 -1.20 -19.26
N HIS A 232 3.58 -1.76 -18.09
CA HIS A 232 4.41 -1.62 -16.91
C HIS A 232 5.81 -2.24 -17.11
N CYS A 233 5.86 -3.43 -17.72
CA CYS A 233 7.12 -4.09 -18.04
C CYS A 233 7.97 -3.27 -19.03
N LEU A 234 7.35 -2.78 -20.11
CA LEU A 234 8.03 -1.98 -21.14
C LEU A 234 8.56 -0.66 -20.57
N THR A 235 7.77 -0.01 -19.71
CA THR A 235 8.17 1.22 -19.01
C THR A 235 9.36 0.96 -18.08
N THR A 236 9.37 -0.17 -17.37
CA THR A 236 10.46 -0.58 -16.47
C THR A 236 11.74 -0.89 -17.25
N LEU A 237 11.63 -1.50 -18.43
CA LEU A 237 12.75 -1.72 -19.35
C LEU A 237 13.24 -0.41 -19.99
N GLY A 238 12.47 0.68 -19.87
CA GLY A 238 12.76 1.98 -20.47
C GLY A 238 12.57 2.00 -21.98
N ILE A 239 11.64 1.19 -22.49
CA ILE A 239 11.27 1.16 -23.91
C ILE A 239 10.35 2.34 -24.20
N THR A 240 10.71 3.13 -25.20
CA THR A 240 9.96 4.29 -25.70
C THR A 240 9.46 4.08 -27.12
N ARG A 241 9.99 3.10 -27.84
CA ARG A 241 9.62 2.79 -29.22
C ARG A 241 9.59 1.29 -29.47
N ILE A 242 8.51 0.83 -30.09
CA ILE A 242 8.31 -0.57 -30.48
C ILE A 242 8.22 -0.62 -32.01
N PRO A 243 9.30 -0.96 -32.73
CA PRO A 243 9.31 -0.99 -34.19
C PRO A 243 8.59 -2.22 -34.76
N LEU A 244 8.41 -3.28 -33.98
CA LEU A 244 7.77 -4.52 -34.40
C LEU A 244 7.07 -5.19 -33.21
N VAL A 245 5.83 -5.61 -33.44
CA VAL A 245 5.07 -6.52 -32.56
C VAL A 245 4.76 -7.78 -33.34
N VAL A 246 5.11 -8.94 -32.79
CA VAL A 246 4.82 -10.26 -33.35
C VAL A 246 3.76 -10.90 -32.46
N LEU A 247 2.60 -11.24 -33.04
CA LEU A 247 1.53 -11.96 -32.34
C LEU A 247 1.53 -13.41 -32.82
N THR A 248 1.80 -14.34 -31.91
CA THR A 248 1.87 -15.77 -32.24
C THR A 248 0.48 -16.38 -32.41
N HIS A 249 -0.51 -15.81 -31.71
CA HIS A 249 -1.91 -16.22 -31.76
C HIS A 249 -2.85 -15.03 -31.46
N PHE A 250 -4.12 -15.19 -31.85
CA PHE A 250 -5.21 -14.23 -31.62
C PHE A 250 -6.35 -14.89 -30.86
#